data_AF-A0A800AX62-F1
#
_entry.id   AF-A0A800AX62-F1
#
_cell.length_a   1.000
_cell.length_b   1.000
_cell.length_c   1.000
_cell.angle_alpha   90.00
_cell.angle_beta   90.00
_cell.angle_gamma   90.00
#
_symmetry.space_group_name_H-M   'P 1'
#
loop_
_entity.id
_entity.type
_entity.pdbx_description
1 polymer ?
#
loop_
_entity_poly.entity_id
_entity_poly.type
_entity_poly.pdbx_seq_one_letter_code
_entity_poly.pdbx_strand_id
1 'polypeptide(L)'
;MSNKLKLSILTLFISFFGVNAQNKSVSVINSFIKENSSSHRNYWARISLENDNLLIYNTSRNNVGKYSFPINKIEANSIKTSKKKVIIKSNTNGEYVSYWFGVERKESVAVLLIYKMDKVNRLKLTELLSSLIKDIQNNKN
;
A
#
# COMPACT_ATOMS: atom_id res chain seq x y z
N MET A 1 -9.33 -40.54 -8.53
CA MET A 1 -8.55 -39.30 -8.36
C MET A 1 -8.52 -38.96 -6.86
N SER A 2 -7.36 -39.06 -6.20
CA SER A 2 -7.28 -39.02 -4.73
C SER A 2 -7.66 -37.63 -4.19
N ASN A 3 -8.26 -37.57 -3.00
CA ASN A 3 -8.65 -36.30 -2.35
C ASN A 3 -7.45 -35.34 -2.15
N LYS A 4 -6.22 -35.87 -2.10
CA LYS A 4 -4.99 -35.08 -2.03
C LYS A 4 -4.71 -34.28 -3.30
N LEU A 5 -5.09 -34.80 -4.48
CA LEU A 5 -4.91 -34.12 -5.77
C LEU A 5 -5.93 -32.98 -5.97
N LYS A 6 -7.17 -33.16 -5.45
CA LYS A 6 -8.19 -32.11 -5.48
C LYS A 6 -7.85 -30.92 -4.57
N LEU A 7 -7.27 -31.18 -3.39
CA LEU A 7 -6.88 -30.14 -2.43
C LEU A 7 -5.70 -29.29 -2.91
N SER A 8 -4.74 -29.91 -3.61
CA SER A 8 -3.54 -29.25 -4.17
C SER A 8 -3.86 -28.40 -5.41
N ILE A 9 -4.82 -28.81 -6.23
CA ILE A 9 -5.31 -28.00 -7.35
C ILE A 9 -6.14 -26.81 -6.84
N LEU A 10 -6.99 -27.01 -5.83
CA LEU A 10 -7.79 -25.92 -5.25
C LEU A 10 -6.91 -24.82 -4.59
N THR A 11 -5.84 -25.21 -3.90
CA THR A 11 -4.86 -24.25 -3.31
C THR A 11 -4.02 -23.53 -4.37
N LEU A 12 -3.69 -24.19 -5.49
CA LEU A 12 -3.00 -23.55 -6.61
C LEU A 12 -3.90 -22.54 -7.35
N PHE A 13 -5.20 -22.81 -7.45
CA PHE A 13 -6.17 -21.89 -8.05
C PHE A 13 -6.42 -20.65 -7.16
N ILE A 14 -6.59 -20.82 -5.84
CA ILE A 14 -6.81 -19.69 -4.91
C ILE A 14 -5.60 -18.74 -4.90
N SER A 15 -4.37 -19.28 -4.95
CA SER A 15 -3.15 -18.48 -4.98
C SER A 15 -2.96 -17.70 -6.29
N PHE A 16 -3.28 -18.29 -7.46
CA PHE A 16 -3.14 -17.60 -8.75
C PHE A 16 -4.17 -16.47 -8.97
N PHE A 17 -5.43 -16.67 -8.54
CA PHE A 17 -6.46 -15.64 -8.68
C PHE A 17 -6.34 -14.53 -7.61
N GLY A 18 -5.89 -14.88 -6.39
CA GLY A 18 -5.62 -13.90 -5.33
C GLY A 18 -4.50 -12.92 -5.69
N VAL A 19 -3.39 -13.41 -6.28
CA VAL A 19 -2.27 -12.57 -6.73
C VAL A 19 -2.68 -11.63 -7.87
N ASN A 20 -3.50 -12.10 -8.82
CA ASN A 20 -4.00 -11.29 -9.93
C ASN A 20 -4.96 -10.17 -9.47
N ALA A 21 -5.82 -10.44 -8.50
CA ALA A 21 -6.75 -9.44 -7.95
C ALA A 21 -6.00 -8.36 -7.14
N GLN A 22 -5.02 -8.75 -6.32
CA GLN A 22 -4.22 -7.83 -5.52
C GLN A 22 -3.39 -6.89 -6.40
N ASN A 23 -2.71 -7.43 -7.42
CA ASN A 23 -1.93 -6.63 -8.37
C ASN A 23 -2.83 -5.66 -9.16
N LYS A 24 -4.05 -6.07 -9.50
CA LYS A 24 -5.04 -5.20 -10.15
C LYS A 24 -5.46 -4.04 -9.23
N SER A 25 -5.75 -4.31 -7.97
CA SER A 25 -6.11 -3.27 -6.98
C SER A 25 -4.96 -2.27 -6.76
N VAL A 26 -3.72 -2.75 -6.66
CA VAL A 26 -2.52 -1.89 -6.59
C VAL A 26 -2.38 -1.02 -7.84
N SER A 27 -2.62 -1.58 -9.03
CA SER A 27 -2.58 -0.82 -10.28
C SER A 27 -3.65 0.27 -10.31
N VAL A 28 -4.88 -0.03 -9.89
CA VAL A 28 -5.98 0.95 -9.80
C VAL A 28 -5.61 2.10 -8.85
N ILE A 29 -5.08 1.77 -7.68
CA ILE A 29 -4.64 2.79 -6.70
C ILE A 29 -3.53 3.66 -7.28
N ASN A 30 -2.53 3.06 -7.93
CA ASN A 30 -1.43 3.81 -8.53
C ASN A 30 -1.88 4.72 -9.68
N SER A 31 -2.81 4.27 -10.53
CA SER A 31 -3.43 5.13 -11.55
C SER A 31 -4.22 6.27 -10.91
N PHE A 32 -5.01 5.98 -9.88
CA PHE A 32 -5.78 6.98 -9.14
C PHE A 32 -4.88 8.05 -8.52
N ILE A 33 -3.77 7.66 -7.88
CA ILE A 33 -2.77 8.59 -7.35
C ILE A 33 -2.23 9.44 -8.48
N LYS A 34 -1.73 8.82 -9.57
CA LYS A 34 -1.14 9.52 -10.71
C LYS A 34 -2.07 10.56 -11.32
N GLU A 35 -3.33 10.21 -11.57
CA GLU A 35 -4.32 11.10 -12.16
C GLU A 35 -4.63 12.29 -11.26
N ASN A 36 -4.74 12.06 -9.95
CA ASN A 36 -5.26 13.04 -8.99
C ASN A 36 -4.18 13.75 -8.15
N SER A 37 -2.90 13.43 -8.34
CA SER A 37 -1.75 14.11 -7.68
C SER A 37 -0.81 14.82 -8.67
N SER A 38 -1.16 14.84 -9.97
CA SER A 38 -0.28 15.11 -11.12
C SER A 38 0.25 16.54 -11.29
N SER A 39 -0.10 17.50 -10.44
CA SER A 39 0.30 18.90 -10.64
C SER A 39 1.58 19.33 -9.90
N HIS A 40 2.36 18.40 -9.34
CA HIS A 40 3.69 18.69 -8.81
C HIS A 40 4.77 17.97 -9.64
N ARG A 41 5.35 18.68 -10.62
CA ARG A 41 6.38 18.19 -11.58
C ARG A 41 7.57 17.43 -10.96
N ASN A 42 7.74 17.55 -9.64
CA ASN A 42 8.89 17.05 -8.90
C ASN A 42 8.51 16.08 -7.80
N TYR A 43 7.26 15.60 -7.77
CA TYR A 43 6.79 14.68 -6.74
C TYR A 43 5.92 13.57 -7.34
N TRP A 44 6.24 12.32 -7.00
CA TRP A 44 5.42 11.17 -7.31
C TRP A 44 5.36 10.22 -6.13
N ALA A 45 4.19 9.62 -5.92
CA ALA A 45 3.99 8.60 -4.92
C ALA A 45 3.38 7.36 -5.56
N ARG A 46 3.72 6.19 -5.04
CA ARG A 46 3.11 4.92 -5.43
C ARG A 46 3.14 3.94 -4.28
N ILE A 47 2.34 2.89 -4.42
CA ILE A 47 2.39 1.73 -3.54
C ILE A 47 2.78 0.47 -4.31
N SER A 48 3.24 -0.53 -3.59
CA SER A 48 3.50 -1.89 -4.09
C SER A 48 3.27 -2.91 -2.97
N LEU A 49 3.19 -4.17 -3.34
CA LEU A 49 3.09 -5.30 -2.42
C LEU A 49 4.27 -6.24 -2.67
N GLU A 50 4.99 -6.59 -1.62
CA GLU A 50 6.14 -7.49 -1.70
C GLU A 50 6.29 -8.25 -0.38
N ASN A 51 6.39 -9.58 -0.44
CA ASN A 51 6.58 -10.44 0.75
C ASN A 51 5.64 -10.07 1.90
N ASP A 52 4.34 -9.95 1.62
CA ASP A 52 3.30 -9.60 2.60
C ASP A 52 3.38 -8.20 3.21
N ASN A 53 4.27 -7.36 2.70
CA ASN A 53 4.40 -5.98 3.10
C ASN A 53 3.72 -5.04 2.10
N LEU A 54 3.13 -3.96 2.62
CA LEU A 54 2.77 -2.78 1.87
C LEU A 54 4.00 -1.87 1.80
N LEU A 55 4.43 -1.59 0.58
CA LEU A 55 5.53 -0.68 0.31
C LEU A 55 4.97 0.65 -0.16
N ILE A 56 5.42 1.74 0.45
CA ILE A 56 5.03 3.10 0.09
C ILE A 56 6.28 3.85 -0.37
N TYR A 57 6.24 4.31 -1.62
CA TYR A 57 7.31 5.09 -2.20
C TYR A 57 6.84 6.54 -2.30
N ASN A 58 7.57 7.44 -1.65
CA ASN A 58 7.43 8.87 -1.83
C ASN A 58 8.71 9.38 -2.47
N THR A 59 8.61 9.92 -3.67
CA THR A 59 9.76 10.46 -4.36
C THR A 59 9.51 11.91 -4.68
N SER A 60 10.45 12.75 -4.28
CA SER A 60 10.58 14.13 -4.73
C SER A 60 11.91 14.32 -5.45
N ARG A 61 12.10 15.45 -6.16
CA ARG A 61 13.37 15.82 -6.81
C ARG A 61 14.60 15.57 -5.93
N ASN A 62 14.47 15.76 -4.60
CA ASN A 62 15.57 15.71 -3.65
C ASN A 62 15.32 14.73 -2.48
N ASN A 63 14.34 13.83 -2.56
CA ASN A 63 14.09 12.90 -1.45
C ASN A 63 13.33 11.68 -1.93
N VAL A 64 13.90 10.50 -1.73
CA VAL A 64 13.20 9.23 -1.89
C VAL A 64 13.04 8.65 -0.48
N GLY A 65 11.80 8.39 -0.10
CA GLY A 65 11.45 7.69 1.13
C GLY A 65 10.68 6.42 0.79
N LYS A 66 11.12 5.29 1.33
CA LYS A 66 10.41 4.01 1.25
C LYS A 66 9.95 3.62 2.65
N TYR A 67 8.65 3.38 2.79
CA TYR A 67 8.11 2.67 3.94
C TYR A 67 7.84 1.21 3.56
N SER A 68 8.06 0.29 4.48
CA SER A 68 7.72 -1.13 4.36
C SER A 68 7.00 -1.59 5.62
N PHE A 69 5.75 -2.03 5.49
CA PHE A 69 4.93 -2.43 6.62
C PHE A 69 4.25 -3.79 6.40
N PRO A 70 4.33 -4.73 7.36
CA PRO A 70 3.56 -5.97 7.30
C PRO A 70 2.06 -5.68 7.28
N ILE A 71 1.36 -6.17 6.25
CA ILE A 71 -0.04 -5.81 6.02
C ILE A 71 -0.94 -6.28 7.16
N ASN A 72 -0.65 -7.45 7.74
CA ASN A 72 -1.36 -8.00 8.89
C ASN A 72 -1.18 -7.18 10.19
N LYS A 73 -0.27 -6.21 10.20
CA LYS A 73 -0.03 -5.28 11.32
C LYS A 73 -0.61 -3.90 11.09
N ILE A 74 -1.11 -3.63 9.87
CA ILE A 74 -1.76 -2.36 9.54
C ILE A 74 -3.21 -2.37 10.05
N GLU A 75 -3.58 -1.35 10.79
CA GLU A 75 -4.97 -1.14 11.20
C GLU A 75 -5.74 -0.49 10.06
N ALA A 76 -6.47 -1.27 9.25
CA ALA A 76 -7.15 -0.76 8.05
C ALA A 76 -8.13 0.39 8.32
N ASN A 77 -8.78 0.39 9.50
CA ASN A 77 -9.72 1.43 9.92
C ASN A 77 -9.03 2.68 10.49
N SER A 78 -7.71 2.64 10.68
CA SER A 78 -6.93 3.75 11.23
C SER A 78 -6.34 4.67 10.16
N ILE A 79 -6.53 4.34 8.87
CA ILE A 79 -6.02 5.11 7.74
C ILE A 79 -6.73 6.47 7.74
N LYS A 80 -5.93 7.55 7.82
CA LYS A 80 -6.44 8.91 7.89
C LYS A 80 -5.86 9.74 6.76
N THR A 81 -6.62 10.73 6.31
CA THR A 81 -6.14 11.70 5.33
C THR A 81 -5.98 13.09 5.92
N SER A 82 -5.04 13.85 5.37
CA SER A 82 -4.79 15.26 5.64
C SER A 82 -4.49 15.98 4.32
N LYS A 83 -4.39 17.31 4.31
CA LYS A 83 -4.29 18.15 3.10
C LYS A 83 -3.23 17.69 2.07
N LYS A 84 -2.15 17.02 2.50
CA LYS A 84 -1.03 16.60 1.64
C LYS A 84 -0.60 15.14 1.84
N LYS A 85 -1.30 14.37 2.68
CA LYS A 85 -0.85 13.03 3.08
C LYS A 85 -2.00 12.08 3.41
N VAL A 86 -1.81 10.81 3.09
CA VAL A 86 -2.50 9.68 3.73
C VAL A 86 -1.55 9.11 4.79
N ILE A 87 -2.08 8.88 5.98
CA ILE A 87 -1.36 8.37 7.15
C ILE A 87 -1.89 6.96 7.39
N ILE A 88 -0.97 5.99 7.42
CA ILE A 88 -1.26 4.58 7.67
C ILE A 88 -0.58 4.21 8.99
N LYS A 89 -1.35 3.76 9.98
CA LYS A 89 -0.80 3.32 11.25
C LYS A 89 -0.69 1.80 11.30
N SER A 90 0.36 1.34 11.94
CA SER A 90 0.64 -0.07 12.20
C SER A 90 0.76 -0.29 13.71
N ASN A 91 0.31 -1.46 14.18
CA ASN A 91 0.47 -1.88 15.57
C ASN A 91 1.90 -2.38 15.88
N THR A 92 2.75 -2.49 14.87
CA THR A 92 4.19 -2.72 14.99
C THR A 92 4.98 -1.66 14.22
N ASN A 93 6.27 -1.55 14.51
CA ASN A 93 7.16 -0.74 13.69
C ASN A 93 7.43 -1.42 12.34
N GLY A 94 7.23 -0.70 11.26
CA GLY A 94 7.75 -1.03 9.93
C GLY A 94 9.12 -0.40 9.71
N GLU A 95 9.67 -0.64 8.53
CA GLU A 95 10.94 -0.06 8.10
C GLU A 95 10.69 1.21 7.30
N TYR A 96 11.40 2.27 7.64
CA TYR A 96 11.47 3.50 6.86
C TYR A 96 12.91 3.74 6.42
N VAL A 97 13.10 3.88 5.12
CA VAL A 97 14.41 4.17 4.52
C VAL A 97 14.32 5.52 3.83
N SER A 98 15.15 6.47 4.28
CA SER A 98 15.40 7.72 3.57
C SER A 98 16.70 7.62 2.80
N TYR A 99 16.61 7.50 1.47
CA TYR A 99 17.76 7.24 0.61
C TYR A 99 18.74 8.41 0.54
N TRP A 100 18.30 9.64 0.80
CA TRP A 100 19.18 10.81 0.79
C TRP A 100 20.09 10.90 2.00
N PHE A 101 19.63 10.38 3.14
CA PHE A 101 20.41 10.41 4.39
C PHE A 101 21.06 9.06 4.69
N GLY A 102 20.79 8.01 3.91
CA GLY A 102 21.16 6.64 4.24
C GLY A 102 20.58 6.21 5.59
N VAL A 103 19.47 6.83 6.00
CA VAL A 103 18.90 6.68 7.33
C VAL A 103 17.79 5.65 7.26
N GLU A 104 18.01 4.55 7.97
CA GLU A 104 17.00 3.54 8.24
C GLU A 104 16.43 3.75 9.64
N ARG A 105 15.11 3.77 9.75
CA ARG A 105 14.40 3.93 11.02
C ARG A 105 13.27 2.92 11.11
N LYS A 106 12.94 2.57 12.35
CA LYS A 106 11.74 1.82 12.67
C LYS A 106 10.64 2.81 13.04
N GLU A 107 9.56 2.83 12.26
CA GLU A 107 8.42 3.75 12.48
C GLU A 107 7.11 2.98 12.50
N SER A 108 6.17 3.34 13.37
CA SER A 108 4.82 2.74 13.41
C SER A 108 3.82 3.45 12.50
N VAL A 109 4.26 4.47 11.78
CA VAL A 109 3.42 5.32 10.93
C VAL A 109 4.04 5.42 9.54
N ALA A 110 3.31 4.99 8.53
CA ALA A 110 3.63 5.22 7.13
C ALA A 110 2.93 6.48 6.63
N VAL A 111 3.61 7.28 5.81
CA VAL A 111 3.03 8.47 5.20
C VAL A 111 3.13 8.36 3.69
N LEU A 112 2.00 8.39 3.00
CA LEU A 112 1.92 8.54 1.54
C LEU A 112 1.62 10.00 1.24
N LEU A 113 2.55 10.74 0.64
CA LEU A 113 2.29 12.14 0.30
C LEU A 113 1.55 12.20 -1.05
N ILE A 114 0.56 13.07 -1.12
CA ILE A 114 -0.41 13.16 -2.22
C ILE A 114 -0.73 14.63 -2.47
N TYR A 115 0.30 15.36 -2.92
CA TYR A 115 0.20 16.80 -3.13
C TYR A 115 -0.89 17.13 -4.15
N LYS A 116 -1.65 18.20 -3.85
CA LYS A 116 -2.66 18.79 -4.73
C LYS A 116 -3.88 17.89 -5.06
N MET A 117 -4.00 16.73 -4.43
CA MET A 117 -5.23 15.94 -4.44
C MET A 117 -6.30 16.65 -3.59
N ASP A 118 -7.52 16.83 -4.12
CA ASP A 118 -8.63 17.48 -3.39
C ASP A 118 -9.22 16.61 -2.27
N LYS A 119 -10.16 17.16 -1.49
CA LYS A 119 -10.73 16.45 -0.33
C LYS A 119 -11.49 15.17 -0.72
N VAL A 120 -12.24 15.20 -1.82
CA VAL A 120 -13.07 14.06 -2.25
C VAL A 120 -12.16 12.92 -2.68
N ASN A 121 -11.17 13.22 -3.51
CA ASN A 121 -10.20 12.24 -3.99
C ASN A 121 -9.32 11.68 -2.86
N ARG A 122 -8.99 12.50 -1.86
CA ARG A 122 -8.29 12.06 -0.64
C ARG A 122 -9.06 11.02 0.16
N LEU A 123 -10.37 11.20 0.30
CA LEU A 123 -11.23 10.25 1.01
C LEU A 123 -11.34 8.96 0.20
N LYS A 124 -11.58 9.06 -1.10
CA LYS A 124 -11.63 7.89 -2.00
C LYS A 124 -10.33 7.09 -2.00
N LEU A 125 -9.17 7.74 -1.99
CA LEU A 125 -7.88 7.05 -1.85
C LEU A 125 -7.76 6.33 -0.51
N THR A 126 -8.24 6.94 0.57
CA THR A 126 -8.25 6.32 1.91
C THR A 126 -9.10 5.04 1.89
N GLU A 127 -10.30 5.10 1.29
CA GLU A 127 -11.18 3.94 1.13
C GLU A 127 -10.53 2.83 0.30
N LEU A 128 -9.94 3.16 -0.84
CA LEU A 128 -9.24 2.17 -1.69
C LEU A 128 -8.10 1.47 -0.95
N LEU A 129 -7.31 2.22 -0.18
CA LEU A 129 -6.21 1.66 0.63
C LEU A 129 -6.76 0.78 1.77
N SER A 130 -7.78 1.25 2.48
CA SER A 130 -8.42 0.47 3.55
C SER A 130 -9.02 -0.83 3.01
N SER A 131 -9.69 -0.80 1.85
CA SER A 131 -10.23 -2.00 1.21
C SER A 131 -9.11 -2.96 0.78
N LEU A 132 -8.05 -2.46 0.14
CA LEU A 132 -6.90 -3.30 -0.23
C LEU A 132 -6.33 -4.05 0.99
N ILE A 133 -6.12 -3.34 2.10
CA ILE A 133 -5.57 -3.94 3.32
C ILE A 133 -6.53 -4.98 3.89
N LYS A 134 -7.84 -4.68 3.98
CA LYS A 134 -8.85 -5.63 4.47
C LYS A 134 -8.94 -6.87 3.59
N ASP A 135 -8.95 -6.70 2.27
CA ASP A 135 -9.03 -7.80 1.33
C ASP A 135 -7.83 -8.74 1.50
N ILE A 136 -6.63 -8.19 1.68
CA ILE A 136 -5.43 -9.00 1.91
C ILE A 136 -5.48 -9.69 3.28
N GLN A 137 -5.93 -9.00 4.32
CA GLN A 137 -6.05 -9.57 5.67
C GLN A 137 -7.08 -10.70 5.72
N ASN A 138 -8.21 -10.53 5.03
CA ASN A 138 -9.30 -11.52 4.98
C ASN A 138 -8.97 -12.73 4.11
N ASN A 139 -8.17 -12.57 3.05
CA ASN A 139 -7.76 -13.69 2.18
C ASN A 139 -6.59 -14.53 2.75
N LYS A 140 -6.03 -14.11 3.89
CA LYS A 140 -4.93 -14.83 4.58
C LYS A 140 -5.38 -15.54 5.86
N ASN A 141 -6.62 -15.31 6.29
CA ASN A 141 -7.27 -16.00 7.40
C ASN A 141 -8.19 -17.08 6.84
#